data_AF-A0A9E2CQS5-F1
#
_entry.id   AF-A0A9E2CQS5-F1
#
_cell.length_a   1.000
_cell.length_b   1.000
_cell.length_c   1.000
_cell.angle_alpha   90.00
_cell.angle_beta   90.00
_cell.angle_gamma   90.00
#
_symmetry.space_group_name_H-M   'P 1'
#
loop_
_entity.id
_entity.type
_entity.pdbx_description
1 polymer ?
#
loop_
_entity_poly.entity_id
_entity_poly.type
_entity_poly.pdbx_seq_one_letter_code
_entity_poly.pdbx_strand_id
1 'polypeptide(L)'
;YAKLSSLKTKLNAKPMPLLSEKTGGDYATDQPVSISLTFKEGKYRLKELTCYVAGQGKAKLDWVSDTEVTATAEKPFGVGRGRINCTMPDNSGRHYYWYSNVWIRSSPDQGYVSEKS
;
A
#
# COMPACT_ATOMS: atom_id res chain seq x y z
N TYR A 1 -1.47 13.55 23.14
CA TYR A 1 -1.64 12.28 23.87
C TYR A 1 -2.69 11.42 23.19
N ALA A 2 -2.29 10.25 22.66
CA ALA A 2 -3.19 9.33 21.95
C ALA A 2 -4.03 8.52 22.94
N LYS A 3 -5.36 8.56 22.82
CA LYS A 3 -6.30 7.83 23.68
C LYS A 3 -6.15 6.31 23.47
N LEU A 4 -5.93 5.56 24.55
CA LEU A 4 -5.78 4.08 24.56
C LEU A 4 -6.94 3.32 23.92
N SER A 5 -8.15 3.89 23.85
CA SER A 5 -9.27 3.24 23.16
C SER A 5 -9.05 3.07 21.66
N SER A 6 -8.26 3.94 21.01
CA SER A 6 -7.87 3.80 19.60
C SER A 6 -6.76 2.76 19.36
N LEU A 7 -6.10 2.28 20.42
CA LEU A 7 -5.03 1.29 20.37
C LEU A 7 -5.57 -0.10 20.02
N LYS A 8 -6.77 -0.44 20.53
CA LYS A 8 -7.38 -1.76 20.34
C LYS A 8 -7.79 -2.02 18.89
N THR A 9 -8.32 -1.02 18.19
CA THR A 9 -8.67 -1.12 16.76
C THR A 9 -7.43 -1.23 15.87
N LYS A 10 -6.32 -0.60 16.26
CA LYS A 10 -5.02 -0.74 15.56
C LYS A 10 -4.36 -2.10 15.80
N LEU A 11 -4.58 -2.71 16.98
CA LEU A 11 -4.04 -4.03 17.32
C LEU A 11 -4.79 -5.20 16.65
N ASN A 12 -6.04 -4.97 16.20
CA ASN A 12 -6.90 -6.03 15.62
C ASN A 12 -6.87 -6.09 14.09
N ALA A 13 -6.08 -5.25 13.42
CA ALA A 13 -5.88 -5.37 11.97
C ALA A 13 -4.99 -6.59 11.69
N LYS A 14 -5.47 -7.51 10.86
CA LYS A 14 -4.67 -8.67 10.45
C LYS A 14 -3.64 -8.22 9.41
N PRO A 15 -2.37 -8.66 9.47
CA PRO A 15 -1.44 -8.40 8.38
C PRO A 15 -1.97 -9.04 7.10
N MET A 16 -1.89 -8.34 5.98
CA MET A 16 -2.26 -8.90 4.68
C MET A 16 -1.51 -10.23 4.44
N PRO A 17 -2.19 -11.31 4.00
CA PRO A 17 -1.60 -12.64 3.89
C PRO A 17 -0.73 -12.75 2.62
N LEU A 18 0.35 -11.98 2.57
CA LEU A 18 1.26 -11.87 1.43
C LEU A 18 2.37 -12.93 1.53
N LEU A 19 2.64 -13.58 0.41
CA LEU A 19 3.85 -14.37 0.19
C LEU A 19 5.04 -13.44 -0.10
N SER A 20 4.80 -12.39 -0.87
CA SER A 20 5.80 -11.37 -1.18
C SER A 20 5.14 -10.07 -1.66
N GLU A 21 5.92 -9.01 -1.60
CA GLU A 21 5.58 -7.66 -2.05
C GLU A 21 6.73 -7.04 -2.83
N LYS A 22 6.41 -6.23 -3.84
CA LYS A 22 7.37 -5.40 -4.58
C LYS A 22 6.84 -3.99 -4.68
N THR A 23 7.60 -3.01 -4.19
CA THR A 23 7.17 -1.62 -4.07
C THR A 23 7.94 -0.63 -4.95
N GLY A 24 8.96 -1.12 -5.68
CA GLY A 24 9.87 -0.28 -6.45
C GLY A 24 10.85 0.53 -5.58
N GLY A 25 10.90 0.29 -4.26
CA GLY A 25 11.78 0.96 -3.31
C GLY A 25 11.04 1.94 -2.38
N ASP A 26 11.83 2.75 -1.66
CA ASP A 26 11.32 3.67 -0.63
C ASP A 26 11.05 5.09 -1.14
N TYR A 27 11.45 5.39 -2.37
CA TYR A 27 11.38 6.72 -2.95
C TYR A 27 10.39 6.78 -4.11
N ALA A 28 9.60 7.85 -4.14
CA ALA A 28 8.73 8.18 -5.27
C ALA A 28 9.41 9.24 -6.14
N THR A 29 9.18 9.18 -7.44
CA THR A 29 9.73 10.11 -8.42
C THR A 29 8.63 11.00 -8.99
N ASP A 30 8.88 11.59 -10.15
CA ASP A 30 7.88 12.24 -11.00
C ASP A 30 6.95 11.25 -11.72
N GLN A 31 7.11 9.94 -11.52
CA GLN A 31 6.22 8.90 -12.02
C GLN A 31 5.27 8.37 -10.94
N PRO A 32 4.07 7.88 -11.30
CA PRO A 32 3.22 7.16 -10.37
C PRO A 32 3.93 5.91 -9.84
N VAL A 33 3.67 5.57 -8.58
CA VAL A 33 4.20 4.33 -7.98
C VAL A 33 3.20 3.19 -8.11
N SER A 34 3.73 1.97 -8.08
CA SER A 34 2.96 0.73 -8.07
C SER A 34 3.46 -0.20 -6.97
N ILE A 35 2.55 -1.03 -6.46
CA ILE A 35 2.89 -2.18 -5.62
C ILE A 35 2.37 -3.45 -6.26
N SER A 36 3.22 -4.46 -6.35
CA SER A 36 2.80 -5.82 -6.70
C SER A 36 2.73 -6.63 -5.41
N LEU A 37 1.58 -7.26 -5.20
CA LEU A 37 1.27 -8.06 -4.02
C LEU A 37 0.98 -9.48 -4.47
N THR A 38 1.78 -10.44 -3.98
CA THR A 38 1.57 -11.87 -4.19
C THR A 38 1.01 -12.47 -2.90
N PHE A 39 -0.18 -13.06 -2.96
CA PHE A 39 -0.86 -13.65 -1.81
C PHE A 39 -0.39 -15.07 -1.54
N LYS A 40 -0.34 -15.46 -0.27
CA LYS A 40 -0.18 -16.87 0.13
C LYS A 40 -1.36 -17.68 -0.39
N GLU A 41 -1.16 -18.98 -0.57
CA GLU A 41 -2.27 -19.89 -0.83
C GLU A 41 -3.28 -19.86 0.33
N GLY A 42 -4.57 -19.89 -0.01
CA GLY A 42 -5.65 -19.88 0.97
C GLY A 42 -6.95 -19.36 0.39
N LYS A 43 -8.02 -19.49 1.18
CA LYS A 43 -9.34 -18.93 0.82
C LYS A 43 -9.43 -17.53 1.40
N TYR A 44 -9.33 -16.51 0.54
CA TYR A 44 -9.45 -15.11 0.92
C TYR A 44 -10.46 -14.39 0.03
N ARG A 45 -10.99 -13.25 0.50
CA ARG A 45 -11.93 -12.42 -0.25
C ARG A 45 -11.20 -11.47 -1.21
N LEU A 46 -10.33 -12.02 -2.06
CA LEU A 46 -9.45 -11.26 -2.95
C LEU A 46 -10.20 -10.29 -3.87
N LYS A 47 -11.40 -10.66 -4.33
CA LYS A 47 -12.27 -9.80 -5.14
C LYS A 47 -12.74 -8.53 -4.42
N GLU A 48 -12.62 -8.48 -3.10
CA GLU A 48 -12.97 -7.34 -2.26
C GLU A 48 -11.73 -6.58 -1.76
N LEU A 49 -10.54 -6.95 -2.24
CA LEU A 49 -9.34 -6.16 -2.06
C LEU A 49 -9.56 -4.77 -2.66
N THR A 50 -9.36 -3.74 -1.84
CA THR A 50 -9.36 -2.36 -2.29
C THR A 50 -8.10 -1.68 -1.81
N CYS A 51 -7.43 -0.95 -2.72
CA CYS A 51 -6.29 -0.12 -2.37
C CYS A 51 -6.62 1.37 -2.54
N TYR A 52 -6.16 2.19 -1.61
CA TYR A 52 -6.35 3.63 -1.58
C TYR A 52 -5.01 4.36 -1.56
N VAL A 53 -4.90 5.34 -2.45
CA VAL A 53 -3.74 6.21 -2.61
C VAL A 53 -4.03 7.53 -1.92
N ALA A 54 -3.12 7.95 -1.04
CA ALA A 54 -3.26 9.18 -0.27
C ALA A 54 -3.44 10.39 -1.19
N GLY A 55 -4.55 11.11 -1.03
CA GLY A 55 -4.89 12.28 -1.83
C GLY A 55 -5.37 11.99 -3.27
N GLN A 56 -5.47 10.72 -3.68
CA GLN A 56 -5.89 10.36 -5.04
C GLN A 56 -7.09 9.40 -5.10
N GLY A 57 -7.52 8.83 -3.97
CA GLY A 57 -8.67 7.92 -3.94
C GLY A 57 -8.27 6.47 -4.19
N LYS A 58 -9.04 5.71 -4.97
CA LYS A 58 -8.77 4.29 -5.22
C LYS A 58 -7.58 4.13 -6.17
N ALA A 59 -6.68 3.21 -5.85
CA ALA A 59 -5.65 2.77 -6.79
C ALA A 59 -6.30 1.97 -7.94
N LYS A 60 -5.67 2.02 -9.11
CA LYS A 60 -6.01 1.09 -10.19
C LYS A 60 -5.48 -0.29 -9.81
N LEU A 61 -6.35 -1.31 -9.83
CA LEU A 61 -5.97 -2.69 -9.57
C LEU A 61 -5.94 -3.47 -10.88
N ASP A 62 -4.78 -4.04 -11.20
CA ASP A 62 -4.57 -4.92 -12.34
C ASP A 62 -4.17 -6.31 -11.81
N TRP A 63 -5.07 -7.29 -11.94
CA TRP A 63 -4.82 -8.68 -11.53
C TRP A 63 -3.99 -9.39 -12.59
N VAL A 64 -2.85 -9.93 -12.17
CA VAL A 64 -1.91 -10.68 -13.03
C VAL A 64 -2.21 -12.18 -12.98
N SER A 65 -2.71 -12.65 -11.84
CA SER A 65 -3.21 -14.02 -11.63
C SER A 65 -4.28 -14.03 -10.54
N ASP A 66 -4.78 -15.20 -10.16
CA ASP A 66 -5.74 -15.33 -9.05
C ASP A 66 -5.17 -14.91 -7.69
N THR A 67 -3.84 -14.89 -7.54
CA THR A 67 -3.14 -14.57 -6.29
C THR A 67 -2.11 -13.46 -6.43
N GLU A 68 -2.07 -12.75 -7.55
CA GLU A 68 -1.14 -11.65 -7.78
C GLU A 68 -1.86 -10.44 -8.39
N VAL A 69 -1.67 -9.29 -7.75
CA VAL A 69 -2.28 -8.02 -8.16
C VAL A 69 -1.25 -6.90 -8.10
N THR A 70 -1.34 -5.99 -9.06
CA THR A 70 -0.62 -4.74 -9.04
C THR A 70 -1.59 -3.59 -8.74
N ALA A 71 -1.29 -2.82 -7.69
CA ALA A 71 -2.02 -1.60 -7.35
C ALA A 71 -1.19 -0.37 -7.71
N THR A 72 -1.72 0.48 -8.58
CA THR A 72 -1.01 1.62 -9.16
C THR A 72 -1.70 2.93 -8.79
N ALA A 73 -0.89 3.91 -8.36
CA ALA A 73 -1.37 5.28 -8.20
C ALA A 73 -1.73 5.88 -9.56
N GLU A 74 -2.79 6.68 -9.62
CA GLU A 74 -3.21 7.32 -10.87
C GLU A 74 -2.25 8.44 -11.28
N LYS A 75 -1.68 9.13 -10.30
CA LYS A 75 -0.79 10.27 -10.50
C LYS A 75 0.49 10.13 -9.65
N PRO A 76 1.59 10.78 -10.04
CA PRO A 76 2.77 10.88 -9.18
C PRO A 76 2.42 11.52 -7.83
N PHE A 77 3.10 11.10 -6.76
CA PHE A 77 2.93 11.74 -5.46
C PHE A 77 3.51 13.15 -5.47
N GLY A 78 2.94 14.08 -4.70
CA GLY A 78 3.59 15.37 -4.43
C GLY A 78 4.85 15.20 -3.57
N VAL A 79 5.61 16.29 -3.38
CA VAL A 79 6.75 16.31 -2.44
C VAL A 79 6.28 15.94 -1.04
N GLY A 80 7.07 15.11 -0.34
CA GLY A 80 6.76 14.60 0.98
C GLY A 80 6.42 13.11 0.98
N ARG A 81 5.46 12.73 1.82
CA ARG A 81 5.12 11.30 2.06
C ARG A 81 3.92 10.89 1.22
N GLY A 82 4.14 10.00 0.27
CA GLY A 82 3.10 9.27 -0.45
C GLY A 82 2.74 7.97 0.26
N ARG A 83 1.51 7.49 0.11
CA ARG A 83 1.09 6.21 0.70
C ARG A 83 0.05 5.52 -0.16
N ILE A 84 0.17 4.20 -0.25
CA ILE A 84 -0.88 3.30 -0.72
C ILE A 84 -1.23 2.36 0.44
N ASN A 85 -2.52 2.26 0.77
CA ASN A 85 -3.04 1.30 1.74
C ASN A 85 -3.95 0.31 1.03
N CYS A 86 -3.74 -0.98 1.24
CA CYS A 86 -4.61 -2.03 0.73
C CYS A 86 -5.33 -2.72 1.88
N THR A 87 -6.63 -2.94 1.69
CA THR A 87 -7.51 -3.55 2.69
C THR A 87 -8.36 -4.63 2.06
N MET A 88 -8.56 -5.72 2.78
CA MET A 88 -9.42 -6.82 2.36
C MET A 88 -10.20 -7.34 3.59
N PRO A 89 -11.53 -7.48 3.53
CA PRO A 89 -12.27 -8.13 4.60
C PRO A 89 -11.77 -9.57 4.79
N ASP A 90 -11.67 -10.03 6.03
CA ASP A 90 -11.44 -11.45 6.28
C ASP A 90 -12.70 -12.27 5.96
N ASN A 91 -12.57 -13.60 5.97
CA ASN A 91 -13.69 -14.49 5.64
C ASN A 91 -14.88 -14.35 6.60
N SER A 92 -14.66 -13.85 7.82
CA SER A 92 -15.75 -13.59 8.76
C SER A 92 -16.50 -12.28 8.46
N GLY A 93 -15.88 -11.38 7.69
CA GLY A 93 -16.38 -10.03 7.42
C GLY A 93 -16.32 -9.09 8.63
N ARG A 94 -15.83 -9.54 9.79
CA ARG A 94 -15.76 -8.75 11.04
C ARG A 94 -14.42 -8.06 11.21
N HIS A 95 -13.37 -8.55 10.55
CA HIS A 95 -12.04 -7.99 10.60
C HIS A 95 -11.52 -7.72 9.19
N TYR A 96 -10.45 -6.94 9.10
CA TYR A 96 -9.79 -6.61 7.85
C TYR A 96 -8.32 -7.00 7.90
N TYR A 97 -7.87 -7.54 6.79
CA TYR A 97 -6.48 -7.59 6.43
C TYR A 97 -6.02 -6.22 5.95
N TRP A 98 -4.84 -5.79 6.37
CA TRP A 98 -4.28 -4.48 6.07
C TRP A 98 -2.83 -4.59 5.59
N TYR A 99 -2.50 -3.82 4.56
CA TYR A 99 -1.15 -3.55 4.10
C TYR A 99 -1.00 -2.06 3.80
N SER A 100 0.16 -1.48 4.11
CA SER A 100 0.45 -0.08 3.83
C SER A 100 1.90 0.06 3.40
N ASN A 101 2.14 0.70 2.28
CA ASN A 101 3.47 1.13 1.89
C ASN A 101 3.54 2.66 1.79
N VAL A 102 4.67 3.23 2.22
CA VAL A 102 4.94 4.67 2.21
C VAL A 102 6.17 4.90 1.34
N TRP A 103 6.11 5.94 0.52
CA TRP A 103 7.26 6.43 -0.25
C TRP A 103 7.57 7.86 0.16
N ILE A 104 8.83 8.24 0.02
CA ILE A 104 9.30 9.61 0.19
C ILE A 104 9.60 10.21 -1.19
N ARG A 105 9.01 11.36 -1.50
CA ARG A 105 9.40 12.20 -2.62
C ARG A 105 10.14 13.43 -2.08
N SER A 106 11.42 13.55 -2.39
CA SER A 106 12.23 14.72 -2.04
C SER A 106 11.79 15.95 -2.85
N SER A 107 11.99 17.14 -2.28
CA SER A 107 11.88 18.38 -3.04
C SER A 107 13.12 18.55 -3.92
N PRO A 108 13.02 19.10 -5.13
CA PRO A 108 14.20 19.51 -5.91
C PRO A 108 15.13 20.45 -5.13
N ASP A 109 14.58 21.29 -4.25
CA ASP A 109 15.33 22.29 -3.47
C ASP A 109 15.92 21.75 -2.16
N GLN A 110 15.67 20.49 -1.83
CA GLN A 110 16.22 19.82 -0.65
C GLN A 110 17.23 18.81 -1.17
N GLY A 111 18.48 19.25 -1.31
CA GLY A 111 19.62 18.48 -1.78
C GLY A 111 19.91 17.24 -0.92
N TYR A 112 19.12 16.19 -1.10
CA TYR A 112 19.55 14.83 -0.77
C TYR A 112 20.29 14.31 -1.98
N VAL A 113 21.61 14.30 -1.83
CA VAL A 113 22.63 13.81 -2.77
C VAL A 113 22.18 12.49 -3.41
N SER A 114 21.67 12.58 -4.63
CA SER A 114 21.55 11.44 -5.53
C SER A 114 22.86 11.29 -6.28
N GLU A 115 23.88 10.77 -5.60
CA GLU A 115 25.05 10.19 -6.26
C GLU A 115 25.45 8.92 -5.52
N LYS A 116 25.16 7.78 -6.16
CA LYS A 116 26.20 6.79 -6.38
C LYS A 116 26.13 6.36 -7.84
N SER A 117 27.12 6.84 -8.60
CA SER A 117 27.57 6.29 -9.86
C SER A 117 27.98 4.82 -9.72
#